data_AF-F1ADA6-F1
#
_entry.id   AF-F1ADA6-F1
#
_cell.length_a   1.000
_cell.length_b   1.000
_cell.length_c   1.000
_cell.angle_alpha   90.00
_cell.angle_beta   90.00
_cell.angle_gamma   90.00
#
_symmetry.space_group_name_H-M   'P 1'
#
loop_
_entity.id
_entity.type
_entity.pdbx_description
1 polymer ?
#
loop_
_entity_poly.entity_id
_entity_poly.type
_entity_poly.pdbx_seq_one_letter_code
_entity_poly.pdbx_strand_id
1 'polypeptide(L)'
;MTRKKTNPFVAHHLLAKIEKVNMKEEKETIVTWSRASSILPTMVGHTIAIHNGKEHIPIYITNPMVGRKLGEFVPTRHFTSYENARKDTKSRR
;
A
#
# COMPACT_ATOMS: atom_id res chain seq x y z
N MET A 1 -24.25 14.69 -10.98
CA MET A 1 -22.90 14.97 -10.45
C MET A 1 -21.89 14.07 -11.16
N THR A 2 -21.50 14.44 -12.38
CA THR A 2 -20.58 13.65 -13.21
C THR A 2 -19.16 13.81 -12.67
N ARG A 3 -18.59 12.73 -12.11
CA ARG A 3 -17.21 12.71 -11.62
C ARG A 3 -16.26 13.11 -12.75
N LYS A 4 -15.40 14.10 -12.49
CA LYS A 4 -14.30 14.50 -13.39
C LYS A 4 -13.42 13.26 -13.63
N LYS A 5 -13.44 12.71 -14.86
CA LYS A 5 -12.67 11.53 -15.26
C LYS A 5 -11.19 11.92 -15.38
N THR A 6 -10.50 12.00 -14.25
CA THR A 6 -9.04 12.08 -14.23
C THR A 6 -8.48 10.68 -14.23
N ASN A 7 -7.52 10.40 -15.10
CA ASN A 7 -6.84 9.11 -15.10
C ASN A 7 -6.20 8.88 -13.72
N PRO A 8 -6.39 7.71 -13.10
CA PRO A 8 -5.78 7.40 -11.83
C PRO A 8 -4.25 7.44 -11.97
N PHE A 9 -3.58 8.08 -11.02
CA PHE A 9 -2.12 8.16 -11.02
C PHE A 9 -1.52 6.80 -10.64
N VAL A 10 -0.60 6.30 -11.47
CA VAL A 10 0.21 5.12 -11.19
C VAL A 10 1.65 5.43 -11.58
N ALA A 11 2.60 5.06 -10.71
CA ALA A 11 4.00 5.31 -11.00
C ALA A 11 4.48 4.37 -12.12
N HIS A 12 5.23 4.93 -13.07
CA HIS A 12 5.70 4.19 -14.24
C HIS A 12 6.50 2.93 -13.88
N HIS A 13 7.40 3.02 -12.89
CA HIS A 13 8.20 1.89 -12.42
C HIS A 13 7.35 0.77 -11.78
N LEU A 14 6.24 1.12 -11.13
CA LEU A 14 5.35 0.14 -10.52
C LEU A 14 4.57 -0.59 -11.61
N LEU A 15 4.03 0.16 -12.57
CA LEU A 15 3.30 -0.37 -13.71
C LEU A 15 4.16 -1.33 -14.54
N ALA A 16 5.39 -0.93 -14.88
CA ALA A 16 6.33 -1.78 -15.61
C ALA A 16 6.71 -3.07 -14.88
N LYS A 17 6.76 -3.07 -13.53
CA LYS A 17 7.00 -4.30 -12.75
C LYS A 17 5.79 -5.23 -12.82
N ILE A 18 4.58 -4.69 -12.67
CA ILE A 18 3.35 -5.49 -12.71
C ILE A 18 3.14 -6.12 -14.09
N GLU A 19 3.39 -5.38 -15.17
CA GLU A 19 3.29 -5.91 -16.53
C GLU A 19 4.25 -7.09 -16.75
N LYS A 20 5.50 -6.97 -16.27
CA LYS A 20 6.49 -8.05 -16.34
C LYS A 20 6.06 -9.29 -15.58
N VAL A 21 5.54 -9.12 -14.37
CA VAL A 21 5.09 -10.24 -13.53
C VAL A 21 3.86 -10.90 -14.15
N ASN A 22 2.92 -10.11 -14.67
CA ASN A 22 1.73 -10.61 -15.36
C ASN A 22 2.08 -11.40 -16.64
N MET A 23 3.09 -10.97 -17.39
CA MET A 23 3.57 -11.72 -18.57
C MET A 23 4.20 -13.07 -18.23
N LYS A 24 4.78 -13.20 -17.02
CA LYS A 24 5.40 -14.43 -16.55
C LYS A 24 4.43 -15.38 -15.86
N GLU A 25 3.21 -14.92 -15.55
CA GLU A 25 2.23 -15.64 -14.72
C GLU A 25 2.78 -16.07 -13.33
N GLU A 26 3.83 -15.41 -12.85
CA GLU A 26 4.45 -15.70 -11.56
C GLU A 26 3.84 -14.85 -10.45
N LYS A 27 3.73 -15.41 -9.25
CA LYS A 27 3.24 -14.69 -8.06
C LYS A 27 4.42 -14.15 -7.25
N GLU A 28 5.12 -13.17 -7.81
CA GLU A 28 6.23 -12.51 -7.13
C GLU A 28 5.75 -11.39 -6.19
N THR A 29 6.53 -11.15 -5.13
CA THR A 29 6.28 -10.01 -4.23
C THR A 29 6.91 -8.74 -4.81
N ILE A 30 6.07 -7.75 -5.15
CA ILE A 30 6.53 -6.51 -5.78
C ILE A 30 6.80 -5.45 -4.72
N VAL A 31 8.06 -5.00 -4.60
CA VAL A 31 8.43 -3.93 -3.67
C VAL A 31 8.19 -2.55 -4.30
N THR A 32 7.53 -1.65 -3.54
CA THR A 32 7.21 -0.29 -3.96
C THR A 32 7.36 0.75 -2.84
N TRP A 33 7.87 1.92 -3.23
CA TRP A 33 7.86 3.15 -2.42
C TRP A 33 6.71 4.08 -2.81
N SER A 34 6.05 3.84 -3.95
CA SER A 34 5.01 4.72 -4.47
C SER A 34 3.67 4.49 -3.79
N ARG A 35 3.48 5.16 -2.65
CA ARG A 35 2.22 5.13 -1.87
C ARG A 35 1.09 5.93 -2.52
N ALA A 36 1.43 6.86 -3.41
CA ALA A 36 0.46 7.72 -4.07
C ALA A 36 -0.28 7.02 -5.23
N SER A 37 0.24 5.88 -5.69
CA SER A 37 -0.34 5.13 -6.81
C SER A 37 -1.68 4.51 -6.44
N SER A 38 -2.62 4.61 -7.38
CA SER A 38 -3.92 3.96 -7.32
C SER A 38 -3.83 2.49 -7.70
N ILE A 39 -4.63 1.66 -7.04
CA ILE A 39 -4.74 0.24 -7.32
C ILE A 39 -5.54 0.04 -8.61
N LEU A 40 -4.92 -0.62 -9.59
CA LEU A 40 -5.54 -1.01 -10.85
C LEU A 40 -6.14 -2.42 -10.76
N PRO A 41 -7.16 -2.76 -11.58
CA PRO A 41 -7.69 -4.12 -11.66
C PRO A 41 -6.63 -5.18 -12.00
N THR A 42 -5.62 -4.82 -12.79
CA THR A 42 -4.50 -5.70 -13.16
C THR A 42 -3.58 -6.08 -12.00
N MET A 43 -3.66 -5.36 -10.87
CA MET A 43 -2.87 -5.64 -9.67
C MET A 43 -3.52 -6.69 -8.76
N VAL A 44 -4.77 -7.07 -9.02
CA VAL A 44 -5.50 -8.03 -8.18
C VAL A 44 -4.81 -9.39 -8.25
N GLY A 45 -4.67 -10.05 -7.09
CA GLY A 45 -3.98 -11.34 -6.99
C GLY A 45 -2.47 -11.24 -6.82
N HIS A 46 -1.90 -10.04 -6.83
CA HIS A 46 -0.48 -9.81 -6.55
C HIS A 46 -0.26 -9.40 -5.09
N THR A 47 0.92 -9.74 -4.56
CA THR A 47 1.39 -9.26 -3.27
C THR A 47 2.33 -8.08 -3.49
N ILE A 48 1.97 -6.92 -2.94
CA ILE A 48 2.76 -5.69 -3.07
C ILE A 48 3.31 -5.33 -1.69
N ALA A 49 4.64 -5.25 -1.58
CA ALA A 49 5.34 -4.81 -0.40
C ALA A 49 5.50 -3.28 -0.43
N ILE A 50 4.68 -2.59 0.37
CA ILE A 50 4.55 -1.13 0.35
C ILE A 50 5.36 -0.53 1.51
N HIS A 51 6.19 0.46 1.22
CA HIS A 51 6.99 1.14 2.23
C HIS A 51 6.12 1.97 3.20
N ASN A 52 6.28 1.79 4.50
CA ASN A 52 5.52 2.50 5.54
C ASN A 52 6.23 3.74 6.14
N GLY A 53 7.51 3.91 5.84
CA GLY A 53 8.39 4.91 6.46
C GLY A 53 9.64 4.29 7.12
N LYS A 54 9.57 3.00 7.43
CA LYS A 54 10.62 2.23 8.10
C LYS A 54 10.90 0.90 7.39
N GLU A 55 9.84 0.18 7.02
CA GLU A 55 9.91 -1.15 6.41
C GLU A 55 8.87 -1.31 5.28
N HIS A 56 9.00 -2.40 4.53
CA HIS A 56 8.03 -2.76 3.50
C HIS A 56 7.06 -3.79 4.03
N ILE A 57 5.77 -3.45 4.06
CA ILE A 57 4.71 -4.33 4.54
C ILE A 57 4.08 -5.03 3.33
N PRO A 58 4.13 -6.38 3.25
CA PRO A 58 3.50 -7.13 2.16
C PRO A 58 1.98 -7.12 2.32
N ILE A 59 1.28 -6.63 1.29
CA ILE A 59 -0.18 -6.59 1.23
C ILE A 59 -0.65 -7.36 0.00
N TYR A 60 -1.55 -8.31 0.21
CA TYR A 60 -2.22 -9.02 -0.87
C TYR A 60 -3.40 -8.19 -1.39
N ILE A 61 -3.40 -7.91 -2.69
CA ILE A 61 -4.40 -7.02 -3.32
C ILE A 61 -5.65 -7.80 -3.70
N THR A 62 -6.81 -7.31 -3.24
CA THR A 62 -8.15 -7.88 -3.50
C THR A 62 -9.03 -6.91 -4.30
N ASN A 63 -10.06 -7.43 -4.97
CA ASN A 63 -11.00 -6.63 -5.78
C ASN A 63 -11.58 -5.38 -5.07
N PRO A 64 -12.00 -5.44 -3.79
CA PRO A 64 -12.55 -4.27 -3.09
C PRO A 64 -11.56 -3.12 -2.89
N MET A 65 -10.26 -3.36 -3.10
CA MET A 65 -9.21 -2.34 -2.95
C MET A 65 -9.02 -1.49 -4.22
N VAL A 66 -9.56 -1.93 -5.36
CA VAL A 66 -9.41 -1.24 -6.65
C VAL A 66 -9.96 0.19 -6.58
N GLY A 67 -9.22 1.15 -7.13
CA GLY A 67 -9.58 2.57 -7.12
C GLY A 67 -9.13 3.34 -5.88
N ARG A 68 -8.63 2.66 -4.83
CA ARG A 68 -8.00 3.30 -3.66
C ARG A 68 -6.49 3.46 -3.84
N LYS A 69 -5.85 4.24 -2.99
CA LYS A 69 -4.37 4.40 -3.02
C LYS A 69 -3.68 3.35 -2.18
N LEU A 70 -2.51 2.87 -2.63
CA LEU A 70 -1.68 1.91 -1.90
C LEU A 70 -1.34 2.38 -0.48
N GLY A 71 -1.11 3.69 -0.30
CA GLY A 71 -0.78 4.27 0.99
C GLY A 71 -1.86 4.17 2.06
N GLU A 72 -3.12 3.92 1.70
CA GLU A 72 -4.24 3.78 2.65
C GLU A 72 -4.23 2.46 3.41
N PHE A 73 -3.55 1.45 2.86
CA PHE A 73 -3.50 0.10 3.43
C PHE A 73 -2.32 -0.10 4.38
N VAL A 74 -1.48 0.93 4.54
CA VAL A 74 -0.25 0.86 5.32
C VAL A 74 -0.23 1.94 6.40
N PRO A 75 -0.15 1.58 7.69
CA PRO A 75 -0.01 2.56 8.77
C PRO A 75 1.39 3.19 8.74
N THR A 76 1.46 4.50 8.98
CA THR A 76 2.73 5.27 8.94
C THR A 76 3.28 5.61 10.31
N ARG A 77 2.42 5.60 11.32
CA ARG A 77 2.75 5.90 12.70
C ARG A 77 2.25 4.76 13.56
N HIS A 78 3.05 4.37 14.53
CA HIS A 78 2.55 3.53 15.61
C HIS A 78 1.59 4.38 16.45
N PHE A 79 0.31 4.04 16.43
CA PHE A 79 -0.66 4.66 17.31
C PHE A 79 -0.50 4.08 18.71
N THR A 80 0.06 4.86 19.62
CA THR A 80 0.04 4.57 21.05
C THR A 80 -1.26 5.12 21.61
N SER A 81 -2.09 4.25 22.21
CA SER A 81 -3.29 4.67 22.92
C SER A 81 -2.91 5.54 24.13
N TYR A 82 -3.80 6.47 24.50
CA TYR A 82 -3.59 7.38 25.62
C TYR A 82 -3.26 6.66 26.94
N GLU A 83 -3.93 5.54 27.19
CA GLU A 83 -3.69 4.73 28.39
C GLU A 83 -2.29 4.10 28.40
N ASN A 84 -1.82 3.62 27.25
CA ASN A 84 -0.49 3.02 27.13
C ASN A 84 0.61 4.09 27.28
N ALA A 85 0.39 5.30 26.75
CA ALA A 85 1.29 6.43 26.95
C ALA A 85 1.42 6.79 28.45
N ARG A 86 0.30 6.84 29.19
CA ARG A 86 0.32 7.12 30.64
C ARG A 86 1.00 6.03 31.46
N LYS A 87 0.83 4.76 31.10
CA LYS A 87 1.50 3.64 31.79
C LYS A 87 3.02 3.71 31.65
N ASP A 88 3.53 4.07 30.47
CA ASP A 88 4.97 4.21 30.20
C ASP A 88 5.62 5.39 30.95
N THR A 89 4.88 6.47 31.22
CA THR A 89 5.39 7.55 32.10
C THR A 89 5.40 7.14 33.57
N LYS A 90 4.44 6.31 34.00
CA LYS A 90 4.33 5.87 35.40
C LYS A 90 5.34 4.79 35.77
N SER A 91 5.72 3.91 34.84
CA SER A 91 6.77 2.89 35.06
C SER A 91 8.18 3.47 35.10
N ARG A 92 8.38 4.69 34.56
CA ARG A 92 9.67 5.42 34.59
C ARG A 92 9.89 6.24 35.87
N ARG A 93 8.93 6.27 36.81
CA ARG A 93 9.04 6.89 38.14
C ARG A 93 9.23 5.81 39.19
#